data_AF-R7KNX9-F1
#
_entry.id   AF-R7KNX9-F1
#
_cell.length_a   1.000
_cell.length_b   1.000
_cell.length_c   1.000
_cell.angle_alpha   90.00
_cell.angle_beta   90.00
_cell.angle_gamma   90.00
#
_symmetry.space_group_name_H-M   'P 1'
#
loop_
_entity.id
_entity.type
_entity.pdbx_description
1 polymer ?
#
loop_
_entity_poly.entity_id
_entity_poly.type
_entity_poly.pdbx_seq_one_letter_code
_entity_poly.pdbx_strand_id
1 'polypeptide(L)'
;MRKTLSIIALSLALIGCTNGPSDPLLDAPLGNRTVCTAVNPVQGSDVLSVVPFNCPDLEISATLNELRDAGWRLESVHMGEEVRINDMFASEVSITVRKAY
;
A
#
# COMPACT_ATOMS: atom_id res chain seq x y z
N MET A 1 -58.91 38.55 2.71
CA MET A 1 -58.49 37.51 1.73
C MET A 1 -56.99 37.28 1.85
N ARG A 2 -56.57 36.03 1.63
CA ARG A 2 -55.32 35.37 2.10
C ARG A 2 -54.01 36.09 1.75
N LYS A 3 -53.13 36.25 2.75
CA LYS A 3 -51.69 36.54 2.56
C LYS A 3 -50.96 35.21 2.35
N THR A 4 -50.42 35.00 1.16
CA THR A 4 -49.59 33.83 0.82
C THR A 4 -48.16 34.04 1.34
N LEU A 5 -47.79 33.30 2.39
CA LEU A 5 -46.40 33.13 2.79
C LEU A 5 -45.75 32.10 1.86
N SER A 6 -44.81 32.53 1.01
CA SER A 6 -43.89 31.62 0.32
C SER A 6 -42.77 31.22 1.28
N ILE A 7 -42.78 29.96 1.72
CA ILE A 7 -41.68 29.36 2.46
C ILE A 7 -40.70 28.81 1.41
N ILE A 8 -39.55 29.48 1.26
CA ILE A 8 -38.43 28.98 0.45
C ILE A 8 -37.73 27.90 1.27
N ALA A 9 -37.97 26.64 0.94
CA ALA A 9 -37.23 25.52 1.50
C ALA A 9 -35.84 25.50 0.86
N LEU A 10 -34.83 26.02 1.57
CA LEU A 10 -33.43 25.91 1.20
C LEU A 10 -32.94 24.50 1.59
N SER A 11 -33.04 23.55 0.67
CA SER A 11 -32.45 22.23 0.83
C SER A 11 -30.92 22.33 0.77
N LEU A 12 -30.27 22.44 1.93
CA LEU A 12 -28.85 22.16 2.06
C LEU A 12 -28.62 20.68 1.74
N ALA A 13 -28.17 20.40 0.52
CA ALA A 13 -27.64 19.10 0.16
C ALA A 13 -26.31 18.90 0.91
N LEU A 14 -26.38 18.35 2.12
CA LEU A 14 -25.25 17.73 2.80
C LEU A 14 -24.98 16.39 2.11
N ILE A 15 -24.22 16.40 1.02
CA ILE A 15 -23.56 15.18 0.54
C ILE A 15 -22.09 15.31 0.94
N GLY A 16 -21.83 15.02 2.21
CA GLY A 16 -20.49 14.86 2.73
C GLY A 16 -19.89 13.58 2.15
N CYS A 17 -19.24 13.69 0.99
CA CYS A 17 -18.22 12.72 0.57
C CYS A 17 -16.89 13.24 1.09
N THR A 18 -16.62 13.08 2.38
CA THR A 18 -15.23 13.17 2.86
C THR A 18 -14.55 11.87 2.44
N ASN A 19 -14.13 11.79 1.18
CA ASN A 19 -13.08 10.83 0.84
C ASN A 19 -11.91 11.19 1.76
N GLY A 20 -11.50 10.25 2.62
CA GLY A 20 -10.28 10.43 3.41
C GLY A 20 -9.07 10.65 2.48
N PRO A 21 -7.88 10.90 3.04
CA PRO A 21 -6.66 10.86 2.24
C PRO A 21 -6.63 9.55 1.46
N SER A 22 -6.39 9.63 0.15
CA SER A 22 -6.21 8.43 -0.68
C SER A 22 -5.00 7.66 -0.17
N ASP A 23 -5.17 6.37 0.09
CA ASP A 23 -4.10 5.47 0.50
C ASP A 23 -3.89 4.45 -0.62
N PRO A 24 -2.86 4.60 -1.47
CA PRO A 24 -2.60 3.70 -2.59
C PRO A 24 -2.48 2.22 -2.19
N LEU A 25 -2.07 1.94 -0.95
CA LEU A 25 -1.94 0.58 -0.44
C LEU A 25 -3.32 -0.06 -0.19
N LEU A 26 -4.26 0.71 0.35
CA LEU A 26 -5.62 0.27 0.65
C LEU A 26 -6.53 0.33 -0.58
N ASP A 27 -6.41 1.39 -1.38
CA ASP A 27 -7.31 1.75 -2.48
C ASP A 27 -7.03 0.99 -3.79
N ALA A 28 -5.92 0.26 -3.88
CA ALA A 28 -5.57 -0.51 -5.07
C ALA A 28 -6.66 -1.54 -5.43
N PRO A 29 -6.97 -1.72 -6.73
CA PRO A 29 -8.01 -2.64 -7.17
C PRO A 29 -7.63 -4.11 -6.92
N LEU A 30 -8.63 -4.95 -6.66
CA LEU A 30 -8.44 -6.40 -6.51
C LEU A 30 -7.77 -7.00 -7.75
N GLY A 31 -6.80 -7.89 -7.52
CA GLY A 31 -6.01 -8.51 -8.57
C GLY A 31 -4.84 -7.68 -9.07
N ASN A 32 -4.68 -6.42 -8.64
CA ASN A 32 -3.54 -5.60 -9.00
C ASN A 32 -2.24 -6.28 -8.52
N ARG A 33 -1.21 -6.25 -9.36
CA ARG A 33 0.11 -6.84 -9.07
C ARG A 33 1.17 -5.75 -9.12
N THR A 34 2.10 -5.80 -8.18
CA THR A 34 3.27 -4.92 -8.19
C THR A 34 4.49 -5.68 -7.72
N VAL A 35 5.66 -5.22 -8.17
CA VAL A 35 6.96 -5.70 -7.73
C VAL A 35 7.55 -4.66 -6.79
N CYS A 36 7.91 -5.07 -5.59
CA CYS A 36 8.57 -4.19 -4.62
C CYS A 36 9.99 -4.68 -4.34
N THR A 37 10.93 -3.77 -4.14
CA THR A 37 12.34 -4.08 -3.88
C THR A 37 12.71 -3.66 -2.46
N ALA A 38 13.49 -4.47 -1.75
CA ALA A 38 13.96 -4.12 -0.42
C ALA A 38 14.77 -2.81 -0.49
N VAL A 39 14.48 -1.87 0.41
CA VAL A 39 15.14 -0.55 0.42
C VAL A 39 16.64 -0.68 0.67
N ASN A 40 17.03 -1.68 1.46
CA ASN A 40 18.41 -2.05 1.73
C ASN A 40 18.63 -3.54 1.42
N PRO A 41 19.86 -3.96 1.10
CA PRO A 41 20.21 -5.37 1.00
C PRO A 41 19.81 -6.13 2.27
N VAL A 42 19.10 -7.25 2.09
CA VAL A 42 18.57 -8.07 3.17
C VAL A 42 19.64 -9.04 3.63
N GLN A 43 19.93 -9.05 4.92
CA GLN A 43 20.91 -9.94 5.54
C GLN A 43 20.27 -11.24 6.02
N GLY A 44 21.06 -12.29 6.15
CA GLY A 44 20.56 -13.60 6.61
C GLY A 44 19.90 -13.60 8.01
N SER A 45 20.21 -12.61 8.85
CA SER A 45 19.60 -12.41 10.17
C SER A 45 18.32 -11.57 10.15
N ASP A 46 17.98 -10.94 9.02
CA ASP A 46 16.85 -10.03 8.95
C ASP A 46 15.52 -10.78 8.89
N VAL A 47 14.52 -10.23 9.58
CA VAL A 47 13.16 -10.77 9.53
C VAL A 47 12.42 -10.14 8.35
N LEU A 48 12.29 -10.89 7.26
CA LEU A 48 11.65 -10.46 6.01
C LEU A 48 10.29 -9.76 6.20
N SER A 49 9.50 -10.14 7.22
CA SER A 49 8.16 -9.57 7.44
C SER A 49 8.15 -8.07 7.78
N VAL A 50 9.28 -7.54 8.29
CA VAL A 50 9.43 -6.14 8.71
C VAL A 50 10.46 -5.38 7.89
N VAL A 51 11.07 -6.02 6.88
CA VAL A 51 11.95 -5.33 5.92
C VAL A 51 11.11 -4.33 5.13
N PRO A 52 11.55 -3.07 4.99
CA PRO A 52 10.88 -2.10 4.15
C PRO A 52 11.15 -2.42 2.67
N PHE A 53 10.08 -2.52 1.88
CA PHE A 53 10.14 -2.65 0.43
C PHE A 53 9.61 -1.37 -0.22
N ASN A 54 10.30 -0.89 -1.24
CA ASN A 54 9.84 0.18 -2.11
C ASN A 54 8.98 -0.41 -3.23
N CYS A 55 7.74 0.05 -3.36
CA CYS A 55 6.76 -0.40 -4.35
C CYS A 55 6.51 0.75 -5.35
N PRO A 56 7.25 0.85 -6.46
CA PRO A 56 7.20 2.00 -7.35
C PRO A 56 5.84 2.23 -8.01
N ASP A 57 5.10 1.17 -8.36
CA ASP A 57 3.78 1.31 -9.01
C ASP A 57 2.71 1.91 -8.08
N LEU A 58 2.95 1.84 -6.77
CA LEU A 58 2.07 2.38 -5.74
C LEU A 58 2.62 3.69 -5.13
N GLU A 59 3.85 4.07 -5.48
CA GLU A 59 4.57 5.24 -4.94
C GLU A 59 4.70 5.23 -3.39
N ILE A 60 4.87 4.05 -2.80
CA ILE A 60 5.00 3.87 -1.34
C ILE A 60 6.21 3.01 -0.96
N SER A 61 6.57 3.05 0.31
CA SER A 61 7.35 2.00 0.95
C SER A 61 6.52 1.31 2.04
N ALA A 62 6.51 -0.02 2.03
CA ALA A 62 5.77 -0.84 2.98
C ALA A 62 6.51 -2.14 3.28
N THR A 63 6.28 -2.67 4.47
CA THR A 63 6.72 -4.00 4.90
C THR A 63 5.74 -5.08 4.43
N LEU A 64 6.16 -6.34 4.45
CA LEU A 64 5.25 -7.46 4.17
C LEU A 64 4.08 -7.55 5.16
N ASN A 65 4.29 -7.14 6.42
CA ASN A 65 3.20 -7.07 7.40
C ASN A 65 2.17 -6.02 7.00
N GLU A 66 2.60 -4.79 6.65
CA GLU A 66 1.68 -3.73 6.20
C GLU A 66 0.96 -4.12 4.91
N LEU A 67 1.67 -4.70 3.94
CA LEU A 67 1.07 -5.24 2.71
C LEU A 67 -0.01 -6.28 3.03
N ARG A 68 0.28 -7.25 3.92
CA ARG A 68 -0.68 -8.27 4.35
C ARG A 68 -1.91 -7.64 5.01
N ASP A 69 -1.69 -6.71 5.93
CA ASP A 69 -2.74 -6.07 6.71
C ASP A 69 -3.63 -5.19 5.80
N ALA A 70 -3.08 -4.66 4.71
CA ALA A 70 -3.79 -3.98 3.64
C ALA A 70 -4.40 -4.91 2.58
N GLY A 71 -4.40 -6.23 2.78
CA GLY A 71 -5.07 -7.18 1.88
C GLY A 71 -4.25 -7.67 0.69
N TRP A 72 -2.94 -7.41 0.65
CA TRP A 72 -2.03 -7.95 -0.35
C TRP A 72 -1.52 -9.34 0.02
N ARG A 73 -1.21 -10.14 -0.99
CA ARG A 73 -0.63 -11.48 -0.85
C ARG A 73 0.67 -11.59 -1.62
N LEU A 74 1.69 -12.12 -0.96
CA LEU A 74 2.96 -12.46 -1.57
C LEU A 74 2.78 -13.60 -2.57
N GLU A 75 3.16 -13.38 -3.82
CA GLU A 75 3.12 -14.39 -4.88
C GLU A 75 4.52 -15.00 -5.12
N SER A 76 5.57 -14.20 -5.06
CA SER A 76 6.95 -14.69 -5.23
C SER A 76 7.96 -13.81 -4.50
N VAL A 77 9.10 -14.41 -4.16
CA VAL A 77 10.30 -13.73 -3.67
C VAL A 77 11.43 -14.04 -4.64
N HIS A 78 12.13 -13.01 -5.09
CA HIS A 78 13.34 -13.14 -5.89
C HIS A 78 14.52 -12.57 -5.09
N MET A 79 15.58 -13.35 -5.00
CA MET A 79 16.81 -13.00 -4.32
C MET A 79 17.89 -12.81 -5.39
N GLY A 80 18.50 -11.64 -5.39
CA GLY A 80 19.62 -11.31 -6.25
C GLY A 80 20.91 -11.96 -5.79
N GLU A 81 22.02 -11.53 -6.38
CA GLU A 81 23.34 -12.04 -6.03
C GLU A 81 23.68 -11.77 -4.56
N GLU A 82 24.39 -12.71 -3.96
CA GLU A 82 24.90 -12.58 -2.61
C GLU A 82 26.14 -11.68 -2.60
N VAL A 83 26.12 -10.65 -1.77
CA VAL A 83 27.22 -9.73 -1.54
C VAL A 83 27.63 -9.74 -0.07
N ARG A 84 28.93 -9.54 0.20
CA ARG A 84 29.44 -9.38 1.56
C ARG A 84 29.48 -7.92 1.95
N ILE A 85 28.73 -7.54 2.98
CA ILE A 85 28.72 -6.20 3.58
C ILE A 85 29.13 -6.35 5.03
N ASN A 86 30.25 -5.74 5.44
CA ASN A 86 30.75 -5.79 6.82
C ASN A 86 30.85 -7.23 7.38
N ASP A 87 31.36 -8.16 6.57
CA ASP A 87 31.52 -9.58 6.91
C ASP A 87 30.21 -10.39 7.03
N MET A 88 29.06 -9.78 6.68
CA MET A 88 27.76 -10.44 6.64
C MET A 88 27.29 -10.62 5.19
N PHE A 89 26.64 -11.76 4.93
CA PHE A 89 26.00 -12.02 3.64
C PHE A 89 24.69 -11.25 3.55
N ALA A 90 24.54 -10.48 2.48
CA ALA A 90 23.36 -9.72 2.15
C ALA A 90 23.00 -9.92 0.68
N SER A 91 21.72 -9.81 0.34
CA SER A 91 21.25 -9.88 -1.05
C SER A 91 20.24 -8.79 -1.32
N GLU A 92 20.22 -8.29 -2.55
CA GLU A 92 19.05 -7.56 -3.03
C GLU A 92 17.85 -8.51 -3.06
N VAL A 93 16.70 -8.08 -2.54
CA VAL A 93 15.48 -8.89 -2.53
C VAL A 93 14.37 -8.12 -3.21
N SER A 94 13.65 -8.76 -4.11
CA SER A 94 12.41 -8.27 -4.67
C SER A 94 11.26 -9.24 -4.40
N ILE A 95 10.07 -8.69 -4.25
CA ILE A 95 8.84 -9.43 -3.99
C ILE A 95 7.81 -9.07 -5.04
N THR A 96 7.04 -10.05 -5.47
CA THR A 96 5.83 -9.81 -6.26
C THR A 96 4.64 -10.01 -5.34
N VAL A 97 3.77 -9.02 -5.25
CA VAL A 97 2.57 -9.05 -4.43
C VAL A 97 1.33 -8.78 -5.27
N ARG A 98 0.20 -9.37 -4.86
CA ARG A 98 -1.10 -9.16 -5.49
C ARG A 98 -2.15 -8.73 -4.48
N LYS A 99 -2.94 -7.71 -4.81
CA LYS A 99 -4.11 -7.30 -4.04
C LYS A 99 -5.15 -8.42 -4.08
N ALA A 100 -5.51 -8.95 -2.92
CA ALA A 100 -6.41 -10.09 -2.82
C ALA A 100 -7.71 -9.77 -2.07
N TYR A 101 -7.69 -8.75 -1.20
CA TYR A 101 -8.82 -8.33 -0.38
C TYR A 101 -8.84 -6.80 -0.26
#